data_AF-A0A8J4Y8M9-F1
#
_entry.id   AF-A0A8J4Y8M9-F1
#
_cell.length_a   1.000
_cell.length_b   1.000
_cell.length_c   1.000
_cell.angle_alpha   90.00
_cell.angle_beta   90.00
_cell.angle_gamma   90.00
#
_symmetry.space_group_name_H-M   'P 1'
#
loop_
_entity.id
_entity.type
_entity.pdbx_description
1 polymer ?
#
loop_
_entity_poly.entity_id
_entity_poly.type
_entity_poly.pdbx_seq_one_letter_code
_entity_poly.pdbx_strand_id
1 'polypeptide(L)'
;MLDGALSEGILRDVVHPVGAVRSAGAAALATLAQDNADLVAPITIQLIETFKDKTEMTPAVRDKYDRVVVEAVDLWEGRAGVAMALQQLAPLLTADTVVTLANFFVPDALGDRNAEVRTKMLEAAMSVVNSHGKVSRHVAVYPLFSN
;
A
#
# COMPACT_ATOMS: atom_id res chain seq x y z
N MET A 1 19.37 -1.21 -16.04
CA MET A 1 18.70 -0.09 -16.75
C MET A 1 17.37 -0.50 -17.39
N LEU A 2 17.07 -1.79 -17.59
CA LEU A 2 15.74 -2.28 -18.00
C LEU A 2 14.72 -2.29 -16.83
N ASP A 3 15.18 -2.43 -15.58
CA ASP A 3 14.30 -2.59 -14.42
C ASP A 3 13.54 -1.32 -14.00
N GLY A 4 14.08 -0.14 -14.29
CA GLY A 4 13.47 1.15 -13.90
C GLY A 4 12.18 1.45 -14.66
N ALA A 5 12.16 1.24 -15.98
CA ALA A 5 10.97 1.49 -16.80
C ALA A 5 9.87 0.42 -16.59
N LEU A 6 10.28 -0.84 -16.33
CA LEU A 6 9.36 -1.93 -16.08
C LEU A 6 8.67 -1.80 -14.72
N SER A 7 9.42 -1.44 -13.68
CA SER A 7 8.86 -1.17 -12.34
C SER A 7 7.90 0.03 -12.33
N GLU A 8 8.19 1.10 -13.08
CA GLU A 8 7.29 2.26 -13.19
C GLU A 8 5.95 1.90 -13.87
N GLY A 9 5.99 1.09 -14.93
CA GLY A 9 4.78 0.61 -15.61
C GLY A 9 3.89 -0.21 -14.68
N ILE A 10 4.48 -1.15 -13.94
CA ILE A 10 3.74 -2.00 -12.99
C ILE A 10 3.17 -1.18 -11.83
N LEU A 11 3.90 -0.17 -11.33
CA LEU A 11 3.39 0.72 -10.27
C LEU A 11 2.15 1.51 -10.72
N ARG A 12 2.06 1.86 -12.01
CA ARG A 12 0.83 2.48 -12.55
C ARG A 12 -0.35 1.52 -12.53
N ASP A 13 -0.12 0.24 -12.82
CA ASP A 13 -1.16 -0.79 -12.78
C ASP A 13 -1.65 -1.05 -11.35
N VAL A 14 -0.73 -1.03 -10.36
CA VAL A 14 -1.07 -1.15 -8.94
C VAL A 14 -2.09 -0.10 -8.52
N VAL A 15 -2.05 1.11 -9.08
CA VAL A 15 -2.95 2.20 -8.71
C VAL A 15 -4.09 2.46 -9.68
N HIS A 16 -4.32 1.54 -10.61
CA HIS A 16 -5.32 1.67 -11.66
C HIS A 16 -6.76 1.69 -11.08
N PRO A 17 -7.72 2.43 -11.67
CA PRO A 17 -9.11 2.46 -11.16
C PRO A 17 -9.85 1.12 -11.25
N VAL A 18 -9.42 0.22 -12.14
CA VAL A 18 -10.02 -1.12 -12.30
C VAL A 18 -9.36 -2.13 -11.35
N GLY A 19 -10.15 -2.78 -10.49
CA GLY A 19 -9.66 -3.71 -9.47
C GLY A 19 -8.87 -4.91 -10.00
N ALA A 20 -9.30 -5.49 -11.13
CA ALA A 20 -8.57 -6.60 -11.76
C ALA A 20 -7.15 -6.19 -12.21
N VAL A 21 -6.99 -4.96 -12.71
CA VAL A 21 -5.68 -4.42 -13.13
C VAL A 21 -4.79 -4.20 -11.90
N ARG A 22 -5.35 -3.67 -10.80
CA ARG A 22 -4.61 -3.52 -9.53
C ARG A 22 -4.08 -4.85 -9.02
N SER A 23 -4.94 -5.87 -9.01
CA SER A 23 -4.56 -7.21 -8.55
C SER A 23 -3.47 -7.82 -9.44
N ALA A 24 -3.57 -7.65 -10.76
CA ALA A 24 -2.56 -8.12 -11.69
C ALA A 24 -1.23 -7.36 -11.52
N GLY A 25 -1.28 -6.03 -11.38
CA GLY A 25 -0.12 -5.19 -11.11
C GLY A 25 0.57 -5.55 -9.79
N ALA A 26 -0.20 -5.78 -8.73
CA ALA A 26 0.33 -6.23 -7.44
C ALA A 26 1.06 -7.59 -7.54
N ALA A 27 0.48 -8.55 -8.26
CA ALA A 27 1.12 -9.85 -8.49
C ALA A 27 2.39 -9.72 -9.35
N ALA A 28 2.33 -8.96 -10.44
CA ALA A 28 3.48 -8.71 -11.31
C ALA A 28 4.64 -8.03 -10.57
N LEU A 29 4.32 -7.08 -9.68
CA LEU A 29 5.32 -6.37 -8.88
C LEU A 29 6.04 -7.32 -7.91
N ALA A 30 5.30 -8.23 -7.28
CA ALA A 30 5.88 -9.23 -6.40
C ALA A 30 6.73 -10.26 -7.17
N THR A 31 6.30 -10.68 -8.37
CA THR A 31 7.12 -11.53 -9.25
C THR A 31 8.43 -10.83 -9.64
N LEU A 32 8.37 -9.56 -10.03
CA LEU A 32 9.57 -8.78 -10.34
C LEU A 32 10.53 -8.69 -9.14
N ALA A 33 9.99 -8.44 -7.94
CA ALA A 33 10.78 -8.35 -6.71
C ALA A 33 11.34 -9.70 -6.26
N GLN A 34 10.67 -10.82 -6.57
CA GLN A 34 11.16 -12.17 -6.29
C GLN A 34 12.43 -12.49 -7.09
N ASP A 35 12.49 -12.04 -8.34
CA ASP A 35 13.66 -12.23 -9.20
C ASP A 35 14.80 -11.24 -8.88
N ASN A 36 14.51 -10.16 -8.15
CA ASN A 36 15.43 -9.06 -7.85
C ASN A 36 15.28 -8.59 -6.39
N ALA A 37 15.90 -9.33 -5.47
CA ALA A 37 15.75 -9.09 -4.02
C ALA A 37 16.20 -7.68 -3.58
N ASP A 38 17.12 -7.04 -4.30
CA ASP A 38 17.56 -5.66 -4.09
C ASP A 38 16.46 -4.62 -4.35
N LEU A 39 15.43 -4.97 -5.12
CA LEU A 39 14.28 -4.11 -5.41
C LEU A 39 13.19 -4.17 -4.33
N VAL A 40 13.19 -5.17 -3.43
CA VAL A 40 12.13 -5.34 -2.41
C VAL A 40 12.00 -4.10 -1.53
N ALA A 41 13.11 -3.59 -0.99
CA ALA A 41 13.09 -2.42 -0.12
C ALA A 41 12.71 -1.13 -0.87
N PRO A 42 13.31 -0.78 -2.02
CA PRO A 42 12.90 0.36 -2.84
C PRO A 42 11.41 0.32 -3.24
N ILE A 43 10.91 -0.84 -3.69
CA ILE A 43 9.50 -1.00 -4.06
C ILE A 43 8.60 -0.77 -2.84
N THR A 44 8.96 -1.34 -1.69
CA THR A 44 8.18 -1.16 -0.44
C THR A 44 8.09 0.32 -0.05
N ILE A 45 9.20 1.06 -0.14
CA ILE A 45 9.24 2.50 0.16
C ILE A 45 8.35 3.26 -0.85
N GLN A 46 8.49 2.99 -2.14
CA GLN A 46 7.70 3.63 -3.19
C GLN A 46 6.19 3.40 -3.03
N LEU A 47 5.79 2.20 -2.58
CA LEU A 47 4.41 1.86 -2.28
C LEU A 47 3.86 2.68 -1.09
N ILE A 48 4.65 2.86 -0.04
CA ILE A 48 4.29 3.70 1.12
C ILE A 48 4.12 5.17 0.68
N GLU A 49 5.05 5.69 -0.12
CA GLU A 49 4.96 7.05 -0.68
C GLU A 49 3.71 7.21 -1.55
N THR A 50 3.45 6.24 -2.44
CA THR A 50 2.26 6.22 -3.29
C THR A 50 0.96 6.23 -2.49
N PHE A 51 0.92 5.52 -1.36
CA PHE A 51 -0.23 5.55 -0.45
C PHE A 51 -0.44 6.95 0.15
N LYS A 52 0.64 7.56 0.64
CA LYS A 52 0.61 8.91 1.25
C LYS A 52 0.14 9.95 0.25
N ASP A 53 0.68 9.93 -0.96
CA ASP A 53 0.28 10.83 -2.05
C ASP A 53 -1.22 10.68 -2.38
N LYS A 54 -1.73 9.44 -2.39
CA LYS A 54 -3.15 9.15 -2.67
C LYS A 54 -4.08 9.32 -1.48
N THR A 55 -3.57 9.78 -0.34
CA THR A 55 -4.40 10.15 0.81
C THR A 55 -5.04 11.53 0.61
N GLU A 56 -4.45 12.38 -0.23
CA GLU A 56 -5.04 13.67 -0.58
C GLU A 56 -6.33 13.49 -1.39
N MET A 57 -7.39 14.19 -0.97
CA MET A 57 -8.64 14.21 -1.72
C MET A 57 -8.56 15.23 -2.86
N THR A 58 -9.30 14.97 -3.93
CA THR A 58 -9.51 15.97 -4.98
C THR A 58 -10.15 17.22 -4.36
N PRO A 59 -9.68 18.44 -4.66
CA PRO A 59 -10.28 19.64 -4.08
C PRO A 59 -11.70 19.83 -4.60
N ALA A 60 -12.60 20.30 -3.74
CA ALA A 60 -13.95 20.68 -4.14
C ALA A 60 -13.90 21.85 -5.14
N VAL A 61 -14.68 21.77 -6.22
CA VAL A 61 -14.79 22.85 -7.20
C VAL A 61 -15.85 23.84 -6.71
N ARG A 62 -15.49 25.13 -6.69
CA ARG A 62 -16.34 26.22 -6.22
C ARG A 62 -16.67 27.21 -7.32
N ASP A 63 -17.87 27.77 -7.30
CA ASP A 63 -18.26 28.85 -8.20
C ASP A 63 -17.70 30.21 -7.75
N LYS A 64 -18.00 31.27 -8.52
CA LYS A 64 -17.60 32.66 -8.21
C LYS A 64 -18.21 33.23 -6.92
N TYR A 65 -19.13 32.53 -6.28
CA TYR A 65 -19.77 32.90 -5.02
C TYR A 65 -19.36 31.97 -3.87
N ASP A 66 -18.26 31.22 -4.03
CA ASP A 66 -17.71 30.27 -3.05
C ASP A 66 -18.65 29.08 -2.72
N ARG A 67 -19.63 28.78 -3.58
CA ARG A 67 -20.53 27.63 -3.39
C ARG A 67 -19.88 26.39 -3.99
N VAL A 68 -19.95 25.27 -3.28
CA VAL A 68 -19.49 23.97 -3.79
C VAL A 68 -20.39 23.51 -4.93
N VAL A 69 -19.79 23.27 -6.09
CA VAL A 69 -20.46 22.74 -7.29
C VAL A 69 -20.07 21.28 -7.52
N VAL A 70 -18.85 20.90 -7.15
CA VAL A 70 -18.37 19.52 -7.16
C VAL A 70 -17.72 19.23 -5.82
N GLU A 71 -18.21 18.21 -5.14
CA GLU A 71 -17.66 17.76 -3.86
C GLU A 71 -16.24 17.22 -4.01
N ALA A 72 -15.49 17.24 -2.92
CA ALA A 72 -14.20 16.57 -2.86
C ALA A 72 -14.38 15.06 -3.03
N VAL A 73 -13.57 14.45 -3.90
CA VAL A 73 -13.64 13.01 -4.19
C VAL A 73 -12.41 12.31 -3.64
N ASP A 74 -12.63 11.21 -2.90
CA ASP A 74 -11.58 10.32 -2.42
C ASP A 74 -11.23 9.28 -3.51
N LEU A 75 -10.04 9.36 -4.09
CA LEU A 75 -9.54 8.41 -5.09
C LEU A 75 -8.82 7.24 -4.40
N TRP A 76 -9.58 6.51 -3.58
CA TRP A 76 -9.10 5.49 -2.65
C TRP A 76 -8.58 4.22 -3.33
N GLU A 77 -8.96 3.96 -4.57
CA GLU A 77 -8.68 2.71 -5.29
C GLU A 77 -7.19 2.42 -5.36
N GLY A 78 -6.37 3.45 -5.56
CA GLY A 78 -4.92 3.29 -5.60
C GLY A 78 -4.33 2.92 -4.24
N ARG A 79 -4.91 3.39 -3.13
CA ARG A 79 -4.51 2.98 -1.77
C ARG A 79 -4.84 1.50 -1.51
N ALA A 80 -6.00 1.04 -1.99
CA ALA A 80 -6.34 -0.39 -1.94
C ALA A 80 -5.39 -1.24 -2.80
N GLY A 81 -4.96 -0.73 -3.96
CA GLY A 81 -3.94 -1.37 -4.79
C GLY A 81 -2.59 -1.50 -4.11
N VAL A 82 -2.12 -0.45 -3.42
CA VAL A 82 -0.91 -0.51 -2.60
C VAL A 82 -1.01 -1.62 -1.55
N ALA A 83 -2.15 -1.74 -0.87
CA ALA A 83 -2.37 -2.80 0.12
C ALA A 83 -2.23 -4.21 -0.51
N MET A 84 -2.80 -4.43 -1.70
CA MET A 84 -2.66 -5.69 -2.44
C MET A 84 -1.21 -5.99 -2.80
N ALA A 85 -0.44 -4.97 -3.24
CA ALA A 85 0.97 -5.14 -3.55
C ALA A 85 1.80 -5.49 -2.30
N LEU A 86 1.59 -4.80 -1.19
CA LEU A 86 2.25 -5.09 0.08
C LEU A 86 1.92 -6.50 0.60
N GLN A 87 0.68 -6.96 0.41
CA GLN A 87 0.27 -8.31 0.73
C GLN A 87 1.08 -9.35 -0.06
N GLN A 88 1.23 -9.16 -1.38
CA GLN A 88 1.99 -10.07 -2.24
C GLN A 88 3.49 -10.04 -1.96
N LEU A 89 4.04 -8.88 -1.59
CA LEU A 89 5.44 -8.72 -1.21
C LEU A 89 5.78 -9.34 0.15
N ALA A 90 4.79 -9.60 1.00
CA ALA A 90 4.99 -10.02 2.39
C ALA A 90 6.02 -11.17 2.58
N PRO A 91 6.04 -12.24 1.76
CA PRO A 91 7.02 -13.33 1.91
C PRO A 91 8.47 -12.92 1.58
N LEU A 92 8.67 -11.83 0.82
CA LEU A 92 9.97 -11.39 0.32
C LEU A 92 10.66 -10.37 1.24
N LEU A 93 9.93 -9.85 2.24
CA LEU A 93 10.41 -8.80 3.12
C LEU A 93 11.60 -9.26 3.99
N THR A 94 12.48 -8.32 4.31
CA THR A 94 13.53 -8.47 5.31
C THR A 94 13.07 -7.93 6.66
N ALA A 95 13.80 -8.24 7.74
CA ALA A 95 13.51 -7.71 9.08
C ALA A 95 13.39 -6.18 9.10
N ASP A 96 14.28 -5.46 8.40
CA ASP A 96 14.25 -4.00 8.33
C ASP A 96 12.98 -3.49 7.62
N THR A 97 12.61 -4.08 6.49
CA THR A 97 11.38 -3.70 5.78
C THR A 97 10.11 -4.04 6.56
N VAL A 98 10.12 -5.10 7.37
CA VAL A 98 9.02 -5.42 8.29
C VAL A 98 8.87 -4.34 9.36
N VAL A 99 9.97 -3.84 9.93
CA VAL A 99 9.93 -2.72 10.87
C VAL A 99 9.40 -1.45 10.21
N THR A 100 9.84 -1.14 8.98
CA THR A 100 9.31 -0.02 8.19
C THR A 100 7.80 -0.14 7.99
N LEU A 101 7.31 -1.32 7.62
CA LEU A 101 5.87 -1.54 7.41
C LEU A 101 5.07 -1.52 8.70
N ALA A 102 5.59 -2.03 9.81
CA ALA A 102 4.93 -1.91 11.11
C ALA A 102 4.71 -0.45 11.51
N ASN A 103 5.71 0.40 11.29
CA ASN A 103 5.63 1.85 11.52
C ASN A 103 4.72 2.58 10.52
N PHE A 104 4.35 1.95 9.40
CA PHE A 104 3.39 2.49 8.43
C PHE A 104 1.96 2.03 8.72
N PHE A 105 1.76 0.76 9.07
CA PHE A 105 0.41 0.21 9.26
C PHE A 105 -0.35 0.87 10.41
N VAL A 106 0.29 1.07 11.57
CA VAL A 106 -0.39 1.45 12.82
C VAL A 106 -0.71 2.96 12.93
N PRO A 107 0.12 3.90 12.46
CA PRO A 107 -0.28 5.31 12.45
C PRO A 107 -1.11 5.71 11.22
N ASP A 108 -0.87 5.09 10.06
CA ASP A 108 -1.41 5.58 8.79
C ASP A 108 -2.43 4.60 8.19
N ALA A 109 -1.98 3.41 7.79
CA ALA A 109 -2.71 2.58 6.83
C ALA A 109 -3.97 1.90 7.39
N LEU A 110 -3.93 1.42 8.64
CA LEU A 110 -5.09 0.78 9.28
C LEU A 110 -6.17 1.80 9.68
N GLY A 111 -5.79 3.07 9.81
CA GLY A 111 -6.67 4.19 10.09
C GLY A 111 -7.31 4.82 8.85
N ASP A 112 -7.16 4.21 7.66
CA ASP A 112 -7.67 4.81 6.41
C ASP A 112 -9.16 5.17 6.49
N ARG A 113 -9.55 6.29 5.88
CA ARG A 113 -10.95 6.74 5.87
C ARG A 113 -11.87 5.77 5.12
N ASN A 114 -11.37 5.11 4.08
CA ASN A 114 -12.13 4.20 3.26
C ASN A 114 -12.10 2.78 3.85
N ALA A 115 -13.27 2.18 4.05
CA ALA A 115 -13.39 0.86 4.68
C ALA A 115 -12.72 -0.27 3.87
N GLU A 116 -12.79 -0.22 2.55
CA GLU A 116 -12.18 -1.23 1.68
C GLU A 116 -10.65 -1.17 1.77
N VAL A 117 -10.10 0.04 1.82
CA VAL A 117 -8.66 0.24 2.04
C VAL A 117 -8.24 -0.31 3.40
N ARG A 118 -8.98 -0.03 4.48
CA ARG A 118 -8.70 -0.59 5.81
C ARG A 118 -8.69 -2.12 5.81
N THR A 119 -9.69 -2.74 5.19
CA THR A 119 -9.77 -4.20 5.08
C THR A 119 -8.57 -4.77 4.34
N LYS A 120 -8.19 -4.19 3.20
CA LYS A 120 -7.04 -4.66 2.42
C LYS A 120 -5.71 -4.44 3.15
N MET A 121 -5.56 -3.31 3.85
CA MET A 121 -4.37 -3.05 4.67
C MET A 121 -4.26 -4.01 5.85
N LEU A 122 -5.37 -4.40 6.46
CA LEU A 122 -5.39 -5.45 7.48
C LEU A 122 -4.94 -6.80 6.90
N GLU A 123 -5.44 -7.19 5.72
CA GLU A 123 -5.02 -8.40 5.02
C GLU A 123 -3.51 -8.40 4.69
N ALA A 124 -2.97 -7.25 4.28
CA ALA A 124 -1.55 -7.06 4.04
C ALA A 124 -0.74 -7.21 5.34
N ALA A 125 -1.12 -6.51 6.41
CA ALA A 125 -0.47 -6.58 7.71
C ALA A 125 -0.47 -8.02 8.28
N MET A 126 -1.59 -8.72 8.17
CA MET A 126 -1.68 -10.14 8.56
C MET A 126 -0.74 -11.02 7.73
N SER A 127 -0.58 -10.75 6.44
CA SER A 127 0.32 -11.52 5.57
C SER A 127 1.79 -11.29 5.95
N VAL A 128 2.16 -10.06 6.33
CA VAL A 128 3.49 -9.74 6.88
C VAL A 128 3.74 -10.49 8.19
N VAL A 129 2.77 -10.45 9.12
CA VAL A 129 2.87 -11.18 10.40
C VAL A 129 2.95 -12.69 10.18
N ASN A 130 2.17 -13.26 9.26
CA ASN A 130 2.21 -14.70 8.99
C ASN A 130 3.53 -15.14 8.36
N SER A 131 4.14 -14.28 7.54
CA SER A 131 5.43 -14.55 6.88
C SER A 131 6.61 -14.41 7.83
N HIS A 132 6.56 -13.47 8.78
CA HIS A 132 7.72 -13.07 9.61
C HIS A 132 7.52 -13.26 11.12
N GLY A 133 6.33 -13.64 11.57
CA GLY A 133 5.94 -13.71 12.98
C GLY A 133 6.69 -14.75 13.80
N LYS A 134 7.35 -15.72 13.15
CA LYS A 134 8.26 -16.65 13.83
C LYS A 134 9.61 -16.02 14.21
N VAL A 135 9.99 -14.90 13.57
CA VAL A 135 11.23 -14.14 13.82
C VAL A 135 11.01 -13.07 14.91
N SER A 136 9.78 -12.62 15.13
CA SER A 136 9.47 -11.47 15.99
C SER A 136 8.75 -11.84 17.29
N ARG A 137 9.43 -12.54 18.21
CA ARG A 137 8.99 -12.60 19.62
C ARG A 137 9.36 -11.35 20.44
N HIS A 138 9.90 -10.30 19.80
CA HIS A 138 10.38 -9.08 20.46
C HIS A 138 9.84 -7.77 19.88
N VAL A 139 9.00 -7.80 18.84
CA VAL A 139 8.33 -6.61 18.31
C VAL A 139 6.87 -6.66 18.74
N ALA A 140 6.46 -5.70 19.55
CA ALA A 140 5.17 -5.65 20.21
C ALA A 140 4.00 -5.72 19.21
N VAL A 141 3.37 -6.90 19.14
CA VAL A 141 2.09 -7.16 18.44
C VAL A 141 0.89 -6.54 19.20
N TYR A 142 1.15 -5.79 20.27
CA TYR A 142 0.17 -5.27 21.20
C TYR A 142 -0.85 -4.25 20.63
N PRO A 143 -0.58 -3.45 19.58
CA PRO A 143 -1.58 -2.50 19.07
C PRO A 143 -2.67 -3.11 18.18
N LEU A 144 -2.50 -4.36 17.70
CA LEU A 144 -3.41 -4.94 16.71
C LEU A 144 -4.73 -5.47 17.31
N PHE A 145 -4.79 -5.64 18.63
CA PHE A 145 -5.93 -6.19 19.33
C PHE A 145 -6.25 -5.34 20.56
N SER A 146 -6.76 -4.13 20.35
CA SER A 146 -7.43 -3.39 21.42
C SER A 146 -8.65 -2.70 20.83
N ASN A 147 -9.80 -3.09 21.40
CA ASN A 147 -11.15 -2.68 21.08
C ASN A 147 -11.41 -1.22 21.50
#